data_AF-A0A354DEA2-F1
#
_entry.id   AF-A0A354DEA2-F1
#
_cell.length_a   1.000
_cell.length_b   1.000
_cell.length_c   1.000
_cell.angle_alpha   90.00
_cell.angle_beta   90.00
_cell.angle_gamma   90.00
#
_symmetry.space_group_name_H-M   'P 1'
#
loop_
_entity.id
_entity.type
_entity.pdbx_description
1 polymer ?
#
loop_
_entity_poly.entity_id
_entity_poly.type
_entity_poly.pdbx_seq_one_letter_code
_entity_poly.pdbx_strand_id
1 'polypeptide(L)'
;MNLLLAILNFLVLLLGVYWSFRKKSFSFLFYLALTVIYGIPGLVDAFAYNSYRDYTQAFLFSIGFTLCVVIAHILSGRLLHNKMKFLNKFNNPDKPFLGTREATQISFALLLAGTFFLFLDVYVGTGLLPYEVFAADWHVVGFSNRTFLHSIGVILFTVGSSAFIMAIIFKRWVIVLLSFLICVYVTMGLGIRFFTAPMFAPVLLYYLALGNVKPKKMLAGLLIGVLFTFGVFMVQTMRWEKDRTINALLDPLMYIKTYNRIVAMDSGEFSLRYVYYYLVNEIPETHEPGDGSTYLRLFLMPIPSSVIPDIKPTDFTQTMYDYFYDWDRGRGGTAHPLLFGDAWANFMWLGVFVGLFWGMLFGLLDRILNGIQASIRYMFMAPITTFMFFLARGAVYSSVTFIYYGFILITMTLFAYYVFKRLFNKGLHSNFANR
;
A
#
# COMPACT_ATOMS: atom_id res chain seq x y z
N MET A 1 -32.30 -5.91 -9.34
CA MET A 1 -31.41 -6.72 -8.49
C MET A 1 -30.09 -6.00 -8.22
N ASN A 2 -29.32 -5.61 -9.24
CA ASN A 2 -28.01 -4.94 -9.10
C ASN A 2 -27.99 -3.77 -8.12
N LEU A 3 -28.96 -2.84 -8.18
CA LEU A 3 -29.00 -1.70 -7.26
C LEU A 3 -29.11 -2.13 -5.79
N LEU A 4 -29.96 -3.11 -5.48
CA LEU A 4 -30.12 -3.64 -4.12
C LEU A 4 -28.81 -4.28 -3.63
N LEU A 5 -28.16 -5.07 -4.48
CA LEU A 5 -26.89 -5.71 -4.16
C LEU A 5 -25.75 -4.70 -4.02
N ALA A 6 -25.70 -3.66 -4.86
CA ALA A 6 -24.73 -2.59 -4.74
C ALA A 6 -24.89 -1.80 -3.42
N ILE A 7 -26.13 -1.51 -3.02
CA ILE A 7 -26.44 -0.91 -1.71
C ILE A 7 -25.98 -1.82 -0.58
N LEU A 8 -26.30 -3.12 -0.65
CA LEU A 8 -25.88 -4.08 0.37
C LEU A 8 -24.35 -4.19 0.46
N ASN A 9 -23.67 -4.28 -0.68
CA ASN A 9 -22.21 -4.31 -0.76
C ASN A 9 -21.58 -3.04 -0.15
N PHE A 10 -22.13 -1.86 -0.45
CA PHE A 10 -21.68 -0.62 0.16
C PHE A 10 -21.88 -0.61 1.68
N LEU A 11 -23.03 -1.08 2.18
CA LEU A 11 -23.30 -1.18 3.61
C LEU A 11 -22.34 -2.15 4.32
N VAL A 12 -22.00 -3.28 3.69
CA VAL A 12 -21.03 -4.25 4.24
C VAL A 12 -19.62 -3.64 4.29
N LEU A 13 -19.20 -2.88 3.28
CA LEU A 13 -17.94 -2.14 3.32
C LEU A 13 -17.92 -1.08 4.43
N LEU A 14 -19.02 -0.34 4.60
CA LEU A 14 -19.18 0.62 5.70
C LEU A 14 -19.16 -0.05 7.07
N LEU A 15 -19.72 -1.25 7.20
CA LEU A 15 -19.62 -2.05 8.42
C LEU A 15 -18.16 -2.37 8.74
N GLY A 16 -17.38 -2.79 7.74
CA GLY A 16 -15.92 -2.99 7.88
C GLY A 16 -15.21 -1.72 8.33
N VAL A 17 -15.46 -0.58 7.67
CA VAL A 17 -14.91 0.72 8.06
C VAL A 17 -15.25 1.06 9.52
N TYR A 18 -16.54 0.98 9.89
CA TYR A 18 -17.02 1.31 11.22
C TYR A 18 -16.37 0.42 12.29
N TRP A 19 -16.35 -0.89 12.06
CA TRP A 19 -15.81 -1.84 13.02
C TRP A 19 -14.30 -1.63 13.20
N SER A 20 -13.55 -1.51 12.11
CA SER A 20 -12.10 -1.29 12.15
C SER A 20 -11.74 0.05 12.78
N PHE A 21 -12.54 1.10 12.55
CA PHE A 21 -12.40 2.39 13.21
C PHE A 21 -12.58 2.27 14.73
N ARG A 22 -13.66 1.62 15.18
CA ARG A 22 -13.94 1.41 16.62
C ARG A 22 -12.85 0.61 17.31
N LYS A 23 -12.22 -0.32 16.59
CA LYS A 23 -11.12 -1.15 17.10
C LYS A 23 -9.74 -0.50 16.99
N LYS A 24 -9.63 0.69 16.39
CA LYS A 24 -8.34 1.31 16.08
C LYS A 24 -7.44 0.34 15.30
N SER A 25 -8.02 -0.34 14.31
CA SER A 25 -7.35 -1.36 13.49
C SER A 25 -6.64 -0.76 12.28
N PHE A 26 -5.52 -1.35 11.87
CA PHE A 26 -4.83 -0.97 10.63
C PHE A 26 -5.65 -1.30 9.37
N SER A 27 -6.53 -2.31 9.44
CA SER A 27 -7.46 -2.68 8.35
C SER A 27 -8.45 -1.57 7.97
N PHE A 28 -8.60 -0.54 8.82
CA PHE A 28 -9.46 0.60 8.53
C PHE A 28 -9.15 1.20 7.15
N LEU A 29 -7.85 1.29 6.80
CA LEU A 29 -7.43 1.81 5.51
C LEU A 29 -7.82 0.91 4.34
N PHE A 30 -7.78 -0.42 4.52
CA PHE A 30 -8.19 -1.37 3.50
C PHE A 30 -9.68 -1.21 3.17
N TYR A 31 -10.55 -1.18 4.19
CA TYR A 31 -11.98 -0.96 3.98
C TYR A 31 -12.31 0.44 3.45
N LEU A 32 -11.57 1.46 3.89
CA LEU A 32 -11.72 2.82 3.37
C LEU A 32 -11.35 2.88 1.89
N ALA A 33 -10.23 2.27 1.50
CA ALA A 33 -9.80 2.20 0.11
C ALA A 33 -10.84 1.47 -0.75
N LEU A 34 -11.31 0.29 -0.35
CA LEU A 34 -12.36 -0.45 -1.06
C LEU A 34 -13.67 0.35 -1.18
N THR A 35 -14.09 1.05 -0.12
CA THR A 35 -15.27 1.92 -0.17
C THR A 35 -15.11 3.01 -1.25
N VAL A 36 -13.92 3.61 -1.38
CA VAL A 36 -13.66 4.70 -2.35
C VAL A 36 -13.49 4.18 -3.78
N ILE A 37 -12.73 3.10 -3.99
CA ILE A 37 -12.38 2.63 -5.34
C ILE A 37 -13.44 1.68 -5.94
N TYR A 38 -14.26 1.04 -5.10
CA TYR A 38 -15.25 0.05 -5.52
C TYR A 38 -16.65 0.32 -4.96
N GLY A 39 -16.79 0.62 -3.66
CA GLY A 39 -18.10 0.81 -3.04
C GLY A 39 -18.92 1.96 -3.65
N ILE A 40 -18.35 3.16 -3.65
CA ILE A 40 -19.00 4.36 -4.22
C ILE A 40 -19.16 4.22 -5.75
N PRO A 41 -18.12 3.87 -6.53
CA PRO A 41 -18.28 3.74 -7.97
C PRO A 41 -19.24 2.61 -8.38
N GLY A 42 -19.27 1.49 -7.65
CA GLY A 42 -20.20 0.39 -7.91
C GLY A 42 -21.67 0.75 -7.65
N LEU A 43 -21.95 1.63 -6.68
CA LEU A 43 -23.28 2.22 -6.52
C LEU A 43 -23.65 3.08 -7.73
N VAL A 44 -22.72 3.91 -8.21
CA VAL A 44 -22.93 4.72 -9.41
C VAL A 44 -23.18 3.82 -10.62
N ASP A 45 -22.41 2.74 -10.78
CA ASP A 45 -22.60 1.82 -11.91
C ASP A 45 -23.97 1.14 -11.88
N ALA A 46 -24.40 0.67 -10.70
CA ALA A 46 -25.68 0.03 -10.51
C ALA A 46 -26.87 1.01 -10.61
N PHE A 47 -26.64 2.32 -10.47
CA PHE A 47 -27.65 3.36 -10.65
C PHE A 47 -27.71 3.84 -12.11
N ALA A 48 -26.55 4.11 -12.72
CA ALA A 48 -26.44 4.74 -14.03
C ALA A 48 -26.46 3.74 -15.21
N TYR A 49 -25.99 2.51 -15.02
CA TYR A 49 -25.77 1.54 -16.11
C TYR A 49 -26.51 0.20 -15.91
N ASN A 50 -27.48 0.15 -14.98
CA ASN A 50 -28.23 -1.06 -14.62
C ASN A 50 -28.94 -1.74 -15.80
N SER A 51 -29.28 -0.98 -16.84
CA SER A 51 -30.00 -1.43 -18.02
C SER A 51 -29.14 -2.13 -19.07
N TYR A 52 -27.80 -2.02 -18.99
CA TYR A 52 -26.89 -2.46 -20.07
C TYR A 52 -25.89 -3.54 -19.65
N ARG A 53 -25.66 -3.75 -18.35
CA ARG A 53 -24.70 -4.74 -17.85
C ARG A 53 -25.21 -5.39 -16.57
N ASP A 54 -25.08 -6.71 -16.49
CA ASP A 54 -25.37 -7.46 -15.27
C ASP A 54 -24.12 -7.57 -14.41
N TYR A 55 -24.22 -7.10 -13.16
CA TYR A 55 -23.13 -7.15 -12.17
C TYR A 55 -23.51 -8.02 -10.98
N THR A 56 -24.59 -8.81 -11.08
CA THR A 56 -25.16 -9.59 -9.99
C THR A 56 -24.12 -10.52 -9.36
N GLN A 57 -23.39 -11.30 -10.17
CA GLN A 57 -22.39 -12.23 -9.67
C GLN A 57 -21.25 -11.50 -8.95
N ALA A 58 -20.74 -10.42 -9.54
CA ALA A 58 -19.67 -9.62 -8.97
C ALA A 58 -20.07 -9.02 -7.61
N PHE A 59 -21.30 -8.53 -7.46
CA PHE A 59 -21.76 -8.02 -6.17
C PHE A 59 -21.99 -9.13 -5.14
N LEU A 60 -22.56 -10.27 -5.53
CA LEU A 60 -22.75 -11.40 -4.62
C LEU A 60 -21.41 -11.91 -4.08
N PHE A 61 -20.42 -12.07 -4.95
CA PHE A 61 -19.09 -12.49 -4.55
C PHE A 61 -18.42 -11.47 -3.62
N SER A 62 -18.45 -10.18 -3.95
CA SER A 62 -17.81 -9.15 -3.13
C SER A 62 -18.47 -9.02 -1.75
N ILE A 63 -19.80 -9.17 -1.65
CA ILE A 63 -20.54 -9.21 -0.38
C ILE A 63 -20.07 -10.40 0.45
N GLY A 64 -20.12 -11.61 -0.12
CA GLY A 64 -19.74 -12.84 0.58
C GLY A 64 -18.28 -12.78 1.07
N PHE A 65 -17.37 -12.37 0.18
CA PHE A 65 -15.96 -12.19 0.51
C PHE A 65 -15.76 -11.19 1.64
N THR A 66 -16.37 -10.00 1.54
CA THR A 66 -16.19 -8.94 2.54
C THR A 66 -16.75 -9.36 3.90
N LEU A 67 -17.90 -10.05 3.93
CA LEU A 67 -18.45 -10.64 5.14
C LEU A 67 -17.47 -11.64 5.76
N CYS A 68 -16.87 -12.53 4.96
CA CYS A 68 -15.84 -13.46 5.42
C CYS A 68 -14.65 -12.73 6.05
N VAL A 69 -14.14 -11.67 5.42
CA VAL A 69 -13.05 -10.85 5.98
C VAL A 69 -13.46 -10.25 7.33
N VAL A 70 -14.63 -9.59 7.40
CA VAL A 70 -15.12 -8.94 8.63
C VAL A 70 -15.30 -9.96 9.76
N ILE A 71 -15.95 -11.09 9.48
CA ILE A 71 -16.19 -12.16 10.47
C ILE A 71 -14.86 -12.73 10.96
N ALA A 72 -13.95 -13.11 10.06
CA ALA A 72 -12.65 -13.65 10.44
C ALA A 72 -11.79 -12.65 11.22
N HIS A 73 -11.88 -11.36 10.91
CA HIS A 73 -11.18 -10.31 11.66
C HIS A 73 -11.74 -10.16 13.08
N ILE A 74 -13.06 -10.21 13.24
CA ILE A 74 -13.70 -10.21 14.56
C ILE A 74 -13.26 -11.43 15.39
N LEU A 75 -13.29 -12.62 14.78
CA LEU A 75 -12.96 -13.88 15.44
C LEU A 75 -11.48 -13.97 15.81
N SER A 76 -10.59 -13.58 14.89
CA SER A 76 -9.14 -13.55 15.15
C SER A 76 -8.81 -12.61 16.29
N GLY A 77 -9.55 -11.51 16.47
CA GLY A 77 -9.50 -10.60 17.63
C GLY A 77 -9.90 -11.22 18.98
N ARG A 78 -10.62 -12.35 18.98
CA ARG A 78 -10.93 -13.14 20.20
C ARG A 78 -9.96 -14.30 20.41
N LEU A 79 -9.71 -15.10 19.37
CA LEU A 79 -8.97 -16.38 19.47
C LEU A 79 -7.52 -16.24 19.95
N LEU A 80 -6.80 -15.21 19.50
CA LEU A 80 -5.39 -15.02 19.88
C LEU A 80 -5.23 -14.22 21.20
N HIS A 81 -6.31 -13.84 21.92
CA HIS A 81 -6.25 -12.86 23.04
C HIS A 81 -5.38 -13.38 24.19
N ASN A 82 -5.47 -14.68 24.46
CA ASN A 82 -4.76 -15.31 25.56
C ASN A 82 -3.35 -15.80 25.18
N LYS A 83 -3.01 -15.88 23.88
CA LYS A 83 -1.81 -16.59 23.39
C LYS A 83 -0.56 -15.72 23.19
N MET A 84 -0.66 -14.38 23.21
CA MET A 84 0.47 -13.48 22.93
C MET A 84 0.92 -12.61 24.13
N LYS A 85 0.84 -13.13 25.35
CA LYS A 85 1.34 -12.44 26.57
C LYS A 85 2.83 -12.07 26.50
N PHE A 86 3.62 -12.78 25.70
CA PHE A 86 5.05 -12.52 25.51
C PHE A 86 5.35 -11.14 24.91
N LEU A 87 4.50 -10.64 23.99
CA LEU A 87 4.70 -9.33 23.35
C LEU A 87 4.59 -8.17 24.35
N ASN A 88 3.70 -8.29 25.34
CA ASN A 88 3.53 -7.28 26.39
C ASN A 88 4.81 -7.06 27.23
N LYS A 89 5.74 -8.02 27.24
CA LYS A 89 7.04 -7.89 27.93
C LYS A 89 7.94 -6.83 27.29
N PHE A 90 7.74 -6.52 26.00
CA PHE A 90 8.49 -5.50 25.26
C PHE A 90 7.82 -4.12 25.27
N ASN A 91 6.60 -4.02 25.80
CA ASN A 91 5.84 -2.78 25.86
C ASN A 91 5.93 -2.17 27.28
N ASN A 92 7.14 -2.02 27.81
CA ASN A 92 7.35 -1.31 29.07
C ASN A 92 7.53 0.19 28.77
N PRO A 93 6.54 1.05 29.11
CA PRO A 93 6.63 2.48 28.83
C PRO A 93 7.74 3.19 29.60
N ASP A 94 8.17 2.66 30.75
CA ASP A 94 9.16 3.30 31.62
C ASP A 94 10.61 3.06 31.14
N LYS A 95 10.83 2.00 30.36
CA LYS A 95 12.15 1.66 29.79
C LYS A 95 12.00 1.26 28.32
N PRO A 96 11.79 2.25 27.42
CA PRO A 96 11.66 1.98 26.00
C PRO A 96 12.94 1.34 25.44
N PHE A 97 12.79 0.28 24.65
CA PHE A 97 13.90 -0.33 23.92
C PHE A 97 14.51 0.65 22.91
N LEU A 98 13.65 1.33 22.15
CA LEU A 98 14.02 2.35 21.17
C LEU A 98 13.29 3.66 21.48
N GLY A 99 14.02 4.73 21.78
CA GLY A 99 13.43 6.04 22.02
C GLY A 99 12.78 6.63 20.76
N THR A 100 11.83 7.55 20.96
CA THR A 100 11.04 8.13 19.86
C THR A 100 11.89 8.99 18.93
N ARG A 101 12.93 9.65 19.46
CA ARG A 101 13.89 10.44 18.68
C ARG A 101 14.74 9.54 17.80
N GLU A 102 15.28 8.47 18.37
CA GLU A 102 16.11 7.49 17.70
C GLU A 102 15.33 6.79 16.59
N ALA A 103 14.10 6.35 16.86
CA ALA A 103 13.22 5.75 15.85
C ALA A 103 12.94 6.70 14.68
N THR A 104 12.72 8.00 14.96
CA THR A 104 12.51 9.02 13.91
C THR A 104 13.77 9.20 13.07
N GLN A 105 14.95 9.28 13.71
CA GLN A 105 16.23 9.44 13.01
C GLN A 105 16.59 8.22 12.17
N ILE A 106 16.39 7.02 12.69
CA ILE A 106 16.59 5.76 11.97
C ILE A 106 15.68 5.71 10.74
N SER A 107 14.38 5.99 10.92
CA SER A 107 13.43 6.00 9.80
C SER A 107 13.82 7.04 8.75
N PHE A 108 14.28 8.22 9.18
CA PHE A 108 14.73 9.27 8.25
C PHE A 108 16.01 8.86 7.51
N ALA A 109 16.95 8.18 8.17
CA ALA A 109 18.13 7.62 7.52
C ALA A 109 17.77 6.53 6.49
N LEU A 110 16.79 5.66 6.80
CA LEU A 110 16.27 4.69 5.84
C LEU A 110 15.58 5.38 4.65
N LEU A 111 14.88 6.50 4.86
CA LEU A 111 14.26 7.28 3.79
C LEU A 111 15.32 7.87 2.84
N LEU A 112 16.40 8.42 3.39
CA LEU A 112 17.53 8.94 2.62
C LEU A 112 18.24 7.80 1.85
N ALA A 113 18.50 6.67 2.50
CA ALA A 113 19.10 5.52 1.86
C ALA A 113 18.23 4.97 0.72
N GLY A 114 16.91 4.83 0.95
CA GLY A 114 15.98 4.38 -0.08
C GLY A 114 15.94 5.34 -1.28
N THR A 115 15.90 6.65 -1.01
CA THR A 115 15.98 7.68 -2.06
C THR A 115 17.27 7.56 -2.85
N PHE A 116 18.41 7.41 -2.18
CA PHE A 116 19.70 7.22 -2.83
C PHE A 116 19.71 5.99 -3.74
N PHE A 117 19.26 4.83 -3.26
CA PHE A 117 19.22 3.60 -4.07
C PHE A 117 18.28 3.69 -5.26
N LEU A 118 17.13 4.37 -5.12
CA LEU A 118 16.19 4.57 -6.23
C LEU A 118 16.80 5.44 -7.33
N PHE A 119 17.50 6.52 -7.00
CA PHE A 119 18.16 7.34 -8.00
C PHE A 119 19.46 6.74 -8.53
N LEU A 120 20.15 5.92 -7.73
CA LEU A 120 21.28 5.12 -8.21
C LEU A 120 20.83 4.09 -9.24
N ASP A 121 19.68 3.44 -9.03
CA ASP A 121 19.06 2.53 -10.01
C ASP A 121 18.77 3.23 -11.34
N VAL A 122 18.21 4.44 -11.30
CA VAL A 122 17.98 5.26 -12.51
C VAL A 122 19.31 5.60 -13.19
N TYR A 123 20.30 6.08 -12.43
CA TYR A 123 21.61 6.42 -12.98
C TYR A 123 22.30 5.21 -13.64
N VAL A 124 22.29 4.05 -12.98
CA VAL A 124 22.89 2.81 -13.53
C VAL A 124 22.12 2.32 -14.77
N GLY A 125 20.79 2.44 -14.76
CA GLY A 125 19.93 1.96 -15.86
C GLY A 125 19.92 2.87 -17.08
N THR A 126 20.09 4.19 -16.91
CA THR A 126 19.87 5.18 -17.98
C THR A 126 20.99 6.19 -18.15
N GLY A 127 21.97 6.25 -17.24
CA GLY A 127 23.02 7.28 -17.19
C GLY A 127 22.54 8.66 -16.72
N LEU A 128 21.26 8.82 -16.37
CA LEU A 128 20.68 10.11 -16.02
C LEU A 128 21.00 10.49 -14.58
N LEU A 129 21.43 11.74 -14.38
CA LEU A 129 21.59 12.31 -13.06
C LEU A 129 20.22 12.69 -12.47
N PRO A 130 20.07 12.75 -11.13
CA PRO A 130 18.77 12.98 -10.48
C PRO A 130 18.02 14.25 -10.93
N TYR A 131 18.74 15.30 -11.35
CA TYR A 131 18.11 16.53 -11.87
C TYR A 131 17.59 16.38 -13.31
N GLU A 132 18.15 15.46 -14.10
CA GLU A 132 17.79 15.20 -15.50
C GLU A 132 16.56 14.31 -15.62
N VAL A 133 16.28 13.52 -14.58
CA VAL A 133 15.10 12.66 -14.47
C VAL A 133 13.80 13.45 -14.70
N PHE A 134 13.77 14.73 -14.28
CA PHE A 134 12.62 15.62 -14.47
C PHE A 134 12.43 16.12 -15.89
N ALA A 135 13.36 15.86 -16.81
CA ALA A 135 13.23 16.15 -18.24
C ALA A 135 13.01 14.88 -19.06
N ALA A 136 13.34 13.71 -18.52
CA ALA A 136 13.23 12.44 -19.23
C ALA A 136 11.77 12.00 -19.46
N ASP A 137 11.59 11.18 -20.50
CA ASP A 137 10.33 10.48 -20.76
C ASP A 137 10.14 9.32 -19.79
N TRP A 138 8.89 9.08 -19.38
CA TRP A 138 8.57 8.06 -18.39
C TRP A 138 8.99 6.65 -18.84
N HIS A 139 8.93 6.35 -20.14
CA HIS A 139 9.36 5.04 -20.63
C HIS A 139 10.85 4.78 -20.39
N VAL A 140 11.66 5.84 -20.27
CA VAL A 140 13.10 5.75 -19.98
C VAL A 140 13.35 5.49 -18.49
N VAL A 141 12.65 6.21 -17.61
CA VAL A 141 12.87 6.15 -16.15
C VAL A 141 12.06 5.05 -15.47
N GLY A 142 10.86 4.75 -15.97
CA GLY A 142 9.86 3.88 -15.33
C GLY A 142 9.90 2.41 -15.77
N PHE A 143 10.48 2.12 -16.93
CA PHE A 143 10.65 0.76 -17.49
C PHE A 143 12.11 0.34 -17.63
N SER A 144 13.06 1.06 -17.03
CA SER A 144 14.43 0.57 -16.91
C SER A 144 14.40 -0.83 -16.29
N ASN A 145 15.28 -1.73 -16.77
CA ASN A 145 15.39 -3.10 -16.27
C ASN A 145 15.55 -3.07 -14.75
N ARG A 146 14.45 -3.28 -14.02
CA ARG A 146 14.39 -3.04 -12.57
C ARG A 146 15.44 -3.90 -11.90
N THR A 147 16.45 -3.24 -11.34
CA THR A 147 17.57 -3.96 -10.77
C THR A 147 17.27 -4.35 -9.31
N PHE A 148 18.18 -5.11 -8.74
CA PHE A 148 18.22 -5.33 -7.29
C PHE A 148 18.25 -4.02 -6.49
N LEU A 149 18.88 -2.95 -7.03
CA LEU A 149 18.95 -1.63 -6.40
C LEU A 149 17.56 -1.01 -6.28
N HIS A 150 16.73 -1.12 -7.32
CA HIS A 150 15.33 -0.68 -7.29
C HIS A 150 14.58 -1.35 -6.13
N SER A 151 14.70 -2.67 -6.01
CA SER A 151 13.96 -3.46 -5.02
C SER A 151 14.35 -3.07 -3.59
N ILE A 152 15.66 -2.93 -3.31
CA ILE A 152 16.15 -2.42 -2.03
C ILE A 152 15.67 -1.00 -1.78
N GLY A 153 15.80 -0.12 -2.78
CA GLY A 153 15.42 1.28 -2.70
C GLY A 153 13.95 1.45 -2.34
N VAL A 154 13.06 0.69 -2.98
CA VAL A 154 11.62 0.68 -2.69
C VAL A 154 11.32 0.27 -1.24
N ILE A 155 11.96 -0.80 -0.74
CA ILE A 155 11.72 -1.30 0.63
C ILE A 155 12.25 -0.30 1.66
N LEU A 156 13.47 0.19 1.50
CA LEU A 156 14.09 1.20 2.36
C LEU A 156 13.27 2.48 2.38
N PHE A 157 12.86 2.96 1.20
CA PHE A 157 12.04 4.15 1.07
C PHE A 157 10.70 3.96 1.78
N THR A 158 10.02 2.84 1.53
CA THR A 158 8.71 2.55 2.14
C THR A 158 8.80 2.51 3.66
N VAL A 159 9.75 1.78 4.25
CA VAL A 159 9.94 1.76 5.71
C VAL A 159 10.37 3.14 6.22
N GLY A 160 11.25 3.81 5.49
CA GLY A 160 11.76 5.13 5.83
C GLY A 160 10.71 6.23 5.82
N SER A 161 9.68 6.14 4.96
CA SER A 161 8.57 7.10 4.90
C SER A 161 7.82 7.22 6.24
N SER A 162 7.91 6.22 7.14
CA SER A 162 7.43 6.31 8.51
C SER A 162 8.05 7.49 9.30
N ALA A 163 9.21 8.01 8.89
CA ALA A 163 9.82 9.21 9.45
C ALA A 163 8.89 10.42 9.39
N PHE A 164 8.08 10.54 8.33
CA PHE A 164 7.16 11.66 8.14
C PHE A 164 6.10 11.69 9.25
N ILE A 165 5.37 10.59 9.44
CA ILE A 165 4.33 10.51 10.49
C ILE A 165 4.93 10.59 11.89
N MET A 166 6.09 9.96 12.13
CA MET A 166 6.77 10.07 13.43
C MET A 166 7.17 11.52 13.73
N ALA A 167 7.74 12.22 12.74
CA ALA A 167 8.14 13.60 12.90
C ALA A 167 6.93 14.52 13.18
N ILE A 168 5.77 14.24 12.59
CA ILE A 168 4.51 14.94 12.91
C ILE A 168 4.10 14.67 14.37
N ILE A 169 4.03 13.39 14.77
CA ILE A 169 3.61 12.98 16.12
C ILE A 169 4.54 13.56 17.20
N PHE A 170 5.85 13.54 16.94
CA PHE A 170 6.87 14.00 17.89
C PHE A 170 7.32 15.45 17.65
N LYS A 171 6.57 16.22 16.85
CA LYS A 171 6.74 17.66 16.60
C LYS A 171 8.15 18.06 16.11
N ARG A 172 8.75 17.25 15.23
CA ARG A 172 10.06 17.47 14.59
C ARG A 172 9.89 18.12 13.21
N TRP A 173 9.44 19.36 13.17
CA TRP A 173 9.02 20.04 11.93
C TRP A 173 10.07 20.12 10.82
N VAL A 174 11.36 20.19 11.15
CA VAL A 174 12.44 20.11 10.14
C VAL A 174 12.42 18.77 9.41
N ILE A 175 12.30 17.66 10.15
CA ILE A 175 12.22 16.31 9.56
C ILE A 175 10.90 16.15 8.80
N VAL A 176 9.80 16.77 9.26
CA VAL A 176 8.53 16.79 8.51
C VAL A 176 8.75 17.42 7.14
N LEU A 177 9.34 18.62 7.08
CA LEU A 177 9.60 19.34 5.83
C LEU A 177 10.54 18.54 4.91
N LEU A 178 11.67 18.04 5.44
CA LEU A 178 12.63 17.27 4.63
C LEU A 178 12.01 15.97 4.10
N SER A 179 11.31 15.22 4.94
CA SER A 179 10.65 13.97 4.51
C SER A 179 9.58 14.25 3.46
N PHE A 180 8.82 15.34 3.60
CA PHE A 180 7.85 15.79 2.61
C PHE A 180 8.51 16.09 1.26
N LEU A 181 9.56 16.93 1.26
CA LEU A 181 10.28 17.31 0.05
C LEU A 181 10.90 16.10 -0.65
N ILE A 182 11.50 15.18 0.10
CA ILE A 182 12.08 13.94 -0.44
C ILE A 182 11.00 13.07 -1.09
N CYS A 183 9.85 12.87 -0.44
CA CYS A 183 8.80 12.03 -1.00
C CYS A 183 8.16 12.64 -2.25
N VAL A 184 7.98 13.97 -2.28
CA VAL A 184 7.55 14.69 -3.47
C VAL A 184 8.57 14.53 -4.59
N TYR A 185 9.85 14.75 -4.29
CA TYR A 185 10.94 14.62 -5.25
C TYR A 185 11.02 13.22 -5.86
N VAL A 186 10.97 12.16 -5.04
CA VAL A 186 10.97 10.76 -5.52
C VAL A 186 9.72 10.47 -6.35
N THR A 187 8.54 10.86 -5.86
CA THR A 187 7.28 10.62 -6.58
C THR A 187 7.28 11.32 -7.94
N MET A 188 7.71 12.57 -8.01
CA MET A 188 7.69 13.36 -9.24
C MET A 188 8.82 12.94 -10.19
N GLY A 189 10.03 12.71 -9.68
CA GLY A 189 11.19 12.31 -10.47
C GLY A 189 10.96 10.95 -11.13
N LEU A 190 10.66 9.92 -10.34
CA LEU A 190 10.34 8.61 -10.91
C LEU A 190 8.98 8.62 -11.65
N GLY A 191 8.11 9.57 -11.28
CA GLY A 191 6.73 9.68 -11.73
C GLY A 191 5.95 8.38 -11.55
N ILE A 192 6.21 7.76 -10.40
CA ILE A 192 5.58 6.55 -9.91
C ILE A 192 4.69 6.97 -8.74
N ARG A 193 3.38 7.05 -8.98
CA ARG A 193 2.39 7.55 -8.01
C ARG A 193 2.34 6.75 -6.72
N PHE A 194 2.77 5.49 -6.75
CA PHE A 194 2.64 4.62 -5.59
C PHE A 194 3.52 5.02 -4.40
N PHE A 195 4.61 5.76 -4.63
CA PHE A 195 5.48 6.25 -3.55
C PHE A 195 4.80 7.28 -2.63
N THR A 196 3.63 7.78 -3.01
CA THR A 196 2.82 8.67 -2.17
C THR A 196 2.08 7.96 -1.06
N ALA A 197 1.64 6.72 -1.31
CA ALA A 197 0.87 5.93 -0.35
C ALA A 197 1.64 5.68 0.96
N PRO A 198 2.93 5.24 0.94
CA PRO A 198 3.75 5.08 2.14
C PRO A 198 3.87 6.32 3.03
N MET A 199 3.63 7.52 2.50
CA MET A 199 3.76 8.77 3.24
C MET A 199 2.42 9.24 3.83
N PHE A 200 1.35 9.29 3.02
CA PHE A 200 0.08 9.88 3.44
C PHE A 200 -0.89 8.88 4.08
N ALA A 201 -0.83 7.62 3.68
CA ALA A 201 -1.70 6.60 4.24
C ALA A 201 -1.46 6.38 5.76
N PRO A 202 -0.22 6.43 6.28
CA PRO A 202 0.05 6.46 7.71
C PRO A 202 -0.58 7.64 8.44
N VAL A 203 -0.49 8.83 7.84
CA VAL A 203 -1.04 10.06 8.41
C VAL A 203 -2.55 9.94 8.55
N LEU A 204 -3.20 9.49 7.47
CA LEU A 204 -4.62 9.24 7.42
C LEU A 204 -5.06 8.23 8.48
N LEU A 205 -4.38 7.08 8.56
CA LEU A 205 -4.69 6.05 9.53
C LEU A 205 -4.46 6.52 10.98
N TYR A 206 -3.38 7.25 11.24
CA TYR A 206 -3.10 7.80 12.55
C TYR A 206 -4.21 8.76 13.00
N TYR A 207 -4.61 9.69 12.13
CA TYR A 207 -5.59 10.71 12.48
C TYR A 207 -7.02 10.17 12.59
N LEU A 208 -7.39 9.20 11.75
CA LEU A 208 -8.72 8.62 11.75
C LEU A 208 -8.86 7.54 12.83
N ALA A 209 -7.98 6.54 12.84
CA ALA A 209 -8.20 5.34 13.63
C ALA A 209 -7.38 5.28 14.93
N LEU A 210 -6.12 5.71 14.92
CA LEU A 210 -5.20 5.39 16.03
C LEU A 210 -5.05 6.51 17.07
N GLY A 211 -5.15 7.77 16.67
CA GLY A 211 -4.88 8.96 17.49
C GLY A 211 -6.08 9.46 18.30
N ASN A 212 -5.83 10.41 19.19
CA ASN A 212 -6.86 11.14 19.96
C ASN A 212 -7.12 12.52 19.34
N VAL A 213 -7.34 12.58 18.02
CA VAL A 213 -7.37 13.85 17.28
C VAL A 213 -8.80 14.34 17.05
N LYS A 214 -9.01 15.65 17.19
CA LYS A 214 -10.32 16.29 16.99
C LYS A 214 -10.77 16.17 15.52
N PRO A 215 -12.06 15.91 15.23
CA PRO A 215 -12.59 15.73 13.87
C PRO A 215 -12.27 16.87 12.87
N LYS A 216 -12.14 18.11 13.36
CA LYS A 216 -11.79 19.26 12.51
C LYS A 216 -10.37 19.17 11.90
N LYS A 217 -9.39 18.70 12.67
CA LYS A 217 -7.99 18.52 12.18
C LYS A 217 -7.87 17.32 11.23
N MET A 218 -8.74 16.34 11.43
CA MET A 218 -8.87 15.15 10.61
C MET A 218 -9.43 15.47 9.21
N LEU A 219 -10.48 16.30 9.13
CA LEU A 219 -11.01 16.78 7.84
C LEU A 219 -9.95 17.57 7.06
N ALA A 220 -9.20 18.44 7.74
CA ALA A 220 -8.11 19.18 7.11
C ALA A 220 -7.01 18.26 6.55
N GLY A 221 -6.58 17.24 7.33
CA GLY A 221 -5.60 16.26 6.87
C GLY A 221 -6.08 15.42 5.69
N LEU A 222 -7.36 15.02 5.69
CA LEU A 222 -8.02 14.34 4.57
C LEU A 222 -8.02 15.20 3.30
N LEU A 223 -8.46 16.46 3.41
CA LEU A 223 -8.48 17.39 2.28
C LEU A 223 -7.08 17.61 1.72
N ILE A 224 -6.06 17.78 2.58
CA ILE A 224 -4.67 17.90 2.15
C ILE A 224 -4.22 16.63 1.41
N GLY A 225 -4.56 15.44 1.90
CA GLY A 225 -4.24 14.18 1.24
C GLY A 225 -4.91 14.01 -0.13
N VAL A 226 -6.18 14.41 -0.26
CA VAL A 226 -6.91 14.41 -1.53
C VAL A 226 -6.29 15.40 -2.52
N LEU A 227 -6.08 16.65 -2.09
CA LEU A 227 -5.43 17.69 -2.90
C LEU A 227 -4.03 17.26 -3.35
N PHE A 228 -3.28 16.61 -2.47
CA PHE A 228 -1.96 16.08 -2.80
C PHE A 228 -2.03 14.95 -3.82
N THR A 229 -2.92 13.98 -3.62
CA THR A 229 -3.12 12.88 -4.56
C THR A 229 -3.53 13.42 -5.92
N PHE A 230 -4.48 14.36 -5.94
CA PHE A 230 -4.84 15.09 -7.16
C PHE A 230 -3.64 15.81 -7.77
N GLY A 231 -2.82 16.49 -6.97
CA GLY A 231 -1.57 17.12 -7.41
C GLY A 231 -0.60 16.13 -8.06
N VAL A 232 -0.49 14.91 -7.54
CA VAL A 232 0.35 13.85 -8.12
C VAL A 232 -0.20 13.41 -9.48
N PHE A 233 -1.52 13.22 -9.60
CA PHE A 233 -2.17 12.93 -10.88
C PHE A 233 -2.09 14.11 -11.86
N MET A 234 -2.09 15.34 -11.36
CA MET A 234 -1.92 16.56 -12.15
C MET A 234 -0.50 16.61 -12.72
N VAL A 235 0.52 16.39 -11.90
CA VAL A 235 1.92 16.30 -12.36
C VAL A 235 2.09 15.15 -13.36
N GLN A 236 1.48 13.99 -13.10
CA GLN A 236 1.49 12.88 -14.03
C GLN A 236 0.81 13.27 -15.36
N THR A 237 -0.26 14.05 -15.30
CA THR A 237 -0.99 14.52 -16.49
C THR A 237 -0.17 15.53 -17.28
N MET A 238 0.40 16.54 -16.63
CA MET A 238 1.37 17.48 -17.21
C MET A 238 2.52 16.76 -17.91
N ARG A 239 3.03 15.70 -17.28
CA ARG A 239 4.08 14.87 -17.87
C ARG A 239 3.63 14.16 -19.15
N TRP A 240 2.44 13.55 -19.15
CA TRP A 240 1.89 12.86 -20.32
C TRP A 240 1.52 13.80 -21.46
N GLU A 241 1.03 15.00 -21.15
CA GLU A 241 0.75 16.04 -22.13
C GLU A 241 2.03 16.72 -22.65
N LYS A 242 3.21 16.33 -22.13
CA LYS A 242 4.52 16.95 -22.42
C LYS A 242 4.58 18.45 -22.14
N ASP A 243 3.67 18.98 -21.33
CA ASP A 243 3.64 20.37 -20.88
C ASP A 243 3.87 20.44 -19.38
N ARG A 244 5.12 20.76 -19.00
CA ARG A 244 5.59 20.85 -17.61
C ARG A 244 5.70 22.31 -17.14
N THR A 245 5.09 23.26 -17.86
CA THR A 245 5.18 24.69 -17.55
C THR A 245 4.26 25.10 -16.39
N ILE A 246 4.54 26.24 -15.75
CA ILE A 246 3.60 26.83 -14.77
C ILE A 246 2.26 27.16 -15.43
N ASN A 247 2.25 27.48 -16.72
CA ASN A 247 1.02 27.78 -17.45
C ASN A 247 0.08 26.56 -17.51
N ALA A 248 0.62 25.34 -17.62
CA ALA A 248 -0.18 24.12 -17.52
C ALA A 248 -0.84 23.92 -16.14
N LEU A 249 -0.29 24.48 -15.06
CA LEU A 249 -0.94 24.48 -13.73
C LEU A 249 -2.08 25.49 -13.65
N LEU A 250 -2.10 26.50 -14.51
CA LEU A 250 -3.13 27.52 -14.57
C LEU A 250 -4.23 27.21 -15.59
N ASP A 251 -3.99 26.26 -16.51
CA ASP A 251 -4.93 25.84 -17.53
C ASP A 251 -6.06 24.95 -16.93
N PRO A 252 -7.33 25.40 -16.94
CA PRO A 252 -8.47 24.60 -16.48
C PRO A 252 -8.62 23.28 -17.23
N LEU A 253 -8.20 23.20 -18.50
CA LEU A 253 -8.28 21.97 -19.29
C LEU A 253 -7.39 20.86 -18.70
N MET A 254 -6.26 21.22 -18.10
CA MET A 254 -5.37 20.26 -17.44
C MET A 254 -6.02 19.63 -16.20
N TYR A 255 -6.83 20.38 -15.45
CA TYR A 255 -7.61 19.84 -14.33
C TYR A 255 -8.68 18.86 -14.82
N ILE A 256 -9.37 19.20 -15.92
CA ILE A 256 -10.38 18.32 -16.54
C ILE A 256 -9.72 17.04 -17.06
N LYS A 257 -8.58 17.14 -17.76
CA LYS A 257 -7.82 15.96 -18.22
C LYS A 257 -7.37 15.08 -17.06
N THR A 258 -6.91 15.70 -15.97
CA THR A 258 -6.50 14.99 -14.75
C THR A 258 -7.69 14.27 -14.11
N TYR A 259 -8.82 14.96 -13.95
CA TYR A 259 -10.06 14.36 -13.45
C TYR A 259 -10.52 13.19 -14.32
N ASN A 260 -10.59 13.41 -15.64
CA ASN A 260 -10.98 12.38 -16.59
C ASN A 260 -10.06 11.17 -16.49
N ARG A 261 -8.75 11.35 -16.35
CA ARG A 261 -7.80 10.24 -16.15
C ARG A 261 -8.00 9.48 -14.84
N ILE A 262 -8.42 10.14 -13.76
CA ILE A 262 -8.71 9.47 -12.49
C ILE A 262 -9.96 8.59 -12.62
N VAL A 263 -10.99 9.10 -13.32
CA VAL A 263 -12.31 8.46 -13.44
C VAL A 263 -12.41 7.52 -14.65
N ALA A 264 -11.48 7.64 -15.62
CA ALA A 264 -11.50 6.91 -16.88
C ALA A 264 -11.53 5.39 -16.68
N MET A 265 -12.33 4.74 -17.52
CA MET A 265 -12.57 3.29 -17.48
C MET A 265 -11.35 2.45 -17.90
N ASP A 266 -10.39 3.03 -18.62
CA ASP A 266 -9.27 2.33 -19.26
C ASP A 266 -7.93 2.48 -18.52
N SER A 267 -7.78 3.48 -17.65
CA SER A 267 -6.47 3.88 -17.10
C SER A 267 -6.50 4.50 -15.69
N GLY A 268 -7.69 4.82 -15.17
CA GLY A 268 -7.88 5.45 -13.85
C GLY A 268 -7.86 4.48 -12.67
N GLU A 269 -7.70 4.98 -11.43
CA GLU A 269 -7.82 4.11 -10.23
C GLU A 269 -9.24 3.53 -10.05
N PHE A 270 -10.21 4.14 -10.73
CA PHE A 270 -11.58 3.66 -10.80
C PHE A 270 -11.75 2.55 -11.84
N SER A 271 -10.80 2.34 -12.77
CA SER A 271 -10.89 1.27 -13.76
C SER A 271 -10.76 -0.13 -13.16
N LEU A 272 -10.15 -0.25 -11.98
CA LEU A 272 -9.89 -1.53 -11.31
C LEU A 272 -11.16 -2.37 -11.12
N ARG A 273 -12.31 -1.72 -10.90
CA ARG A 273 -13.61 -2.41 -10.78
C ARG A 273 -14.09 -3.01 -12.11
N TYR A 274 -13.75 -2.42 -13.25
CA TYR A 274 -14.11 -2.96 -14.55
C TYR A 274 -13.28 -4.19 -14.89
N VAL A 275 -12.00 -4.20 -14.50
CA VAL A 275 -11.17 -5.41 -14.58
C VAL A 275 -11.79 -6.53 -13.73
N TYR A 276 -12.28 -6.20 -12.52
CA TYR A 276 -13.03 -7.14 -11.70
C TYR A 276 -14.32 -7.65 -12.37
N TYR A 277 -15.17 -6.76 -12.87
CA TYR A 277 -16.42 -7.16 -13.54
C TYR A 277 -16.16 -8.04 -14.76
N TYR A 278 -15.14 -7.71 -15.54
CA TYR A 278 -14.72 -8.49 -16.70
C TYR A 278 -14.29 -9.92 -16.30
N LEU A 279 -13.49 -10.07 -15.24
CA LEU A 279 -13.09 -11.38 -14.70
C LEU A 279 -14.27 -12.26 -14.30
N VAL A 280 -15.30 -11.65 -13.72
CA VAL A 280 -16.47 -12.39 -13.23
C VAL A 280 -17.43 -12.76 -14.35
N ASN A 281 -17.62 -11.88 -15.32
CA ASN A 281 -18.70 -12.00 -16.30
C ASN A 281 -18.27 -12.50 -17.68
N GLU A 282 -17.02 -12.22 -18.09
CA GLU A 282 -16.60 -12.39 -19.48
C GLU A 282 -15.55 -13.51 -19.66
N ILE A 283 -14.91 -13.95 -18.57
CA ILE A 283 -13.95 -15.07 -18.65
C ILE A 283 -14.70 -16.40 -18.59
N PRO A 284 -14.61 -17.26 -19.62
CA PRO A 284 -15.26 -18.56 -19.62
C PRO A 284 -14.80 -19.42 -18.44
N GLU A 285 -15.71 -20.18 -17.83
CA GLU A 285 -15.40 -21.11 -16.73
C GLU A 285 -14.32 -22.16 -17.08
N THR A 286 -14.08 -22.37 -18.38
CA THR A 286 -13.07 -23.29 -18.92
C THR A 286 -11.69 -22.67 -19.13
N HIS A 287 -11.54 -21.36 -18.97
CA HIS A 287 -10.24 -20.71 -18.90
C HIS A 287 -9.82 -20.64 -17.44
N GLU A 288 -8.56 -20.94 -17.16
CA GLU A 288 -7.98 -20.96 -15.81
C GLU A 288 -7.33 -19.59 -15.48
N PRO A 289 -8.04 -18.52 -15.10
CA PRO A 289 -7.35 -17.33 -14.64
C PRO A 289 -6.77 -17.59 -13.23
N GLY A 290 -5.59 -18.18 -13.16
CA GLY A 290 -4.73 -18.06 -11.98
C GLY A 290 -4.87 -19.10 -10.89
N ASP A 291 -5.46 -20.28 -11.12
CA ASP A 291 -5.41 -21.54 -10.33
C ASP A 291 -4.52 -21.54 -9.06
N GLY A 292 -4.92 -20.83 -8.01
CA GLY A 292 -4.13 -20.62 -6.77
C GLY A 292 -2.74 -19.98 -6.93
N SER A 293 -2.35 -19.55 -8.14
CA SER A 293 -1.04 -19.00 -8.51
C SER A 293 -0.59 -17.81 -7.66
N THR A 294 -1.48 -16.88 -7.33
CA THR A 294 -1.17 -15.74 -6.44
C THR A 294 -0.70 -16.27 -5.09
N TYR A 295 -1.42 -17.23 -4.52
CA TYR A 295 -1.19 -17.78 -3.18
C TYR A 295 0.03 -18.69 -3.15
N LEU A 296 0.27 -19.48 -4.20
CA LEU A 296 1.50 -20.24 -4.37
C LEU A 296 2.71 -19.30 -4.47
N ARG A 297 2.61 -18.22 -5.25
CA ARG A 297 3.67 -17.21 -5.37
C ARG A 297 3.94 -16.49 -4.04
N LEU A 298 2.89 -16.22 -3.25
CA LEU A 298 3.02 -15.68 -1.88
C LEU A 298 3.78 -16.66 -0.96
N PHE A 299 3.44 -17.95 -1.01
CA PHE A 299 4.13 -18.98 -0.22
C PHE A 299 5.61 -19.08 -0.61
N LEU A 300 5.91 -19.00 -1.91
CA LEU A 300 7.26 -18.99 -2.46
C LEU A 300 7.93 -17.60 -2.45
N MET A 301 7.36 -16.61 -1.77
CA MET A 301 7.91 -15.25 -1.71
C MET A 301 9.38 -15.20 -1.26
N PRO A 302 9.81 -15.97 -0.23
CA PRO A 302 11.20 -15.92 0.25
C PRO A 302 12.22 -16.40 -0.78
N ILE A 303 11.79 -17.16 -1.79
CA ILE A 303 12.66 -17.77 -2.79
C ILE A 303 12.65 -16.87 -4.06
N PRO A 304 13.79 -16.36 -4.52
CA PRO A 304 13.85 -15.58 -5.75
C PRO A 304 13.38 -16.39 -6.96
N SER A 305 12.64 -15.76 -7.88
CA SER A 305 12.17 -16.43 -9.10
C SER A 305 13.32 -16.95 -9.98
N SER A 306 14.51 -16.35 -9.89
CA SER A 306 15.71 -16.84 -10.60
C SER A 306 16.20 -18.21 -10.14
N VAL A 307 15.84 -18.65 -8.93
CA VAL A 307 16.27 -19.94 -8.37
C VAL A 307 15.30 -21.07 -8.75
N ILE A 308 14.01 -20.75 -8.92
CA ILE A 308 12.94 -21.71 -9.21
C ILE A 308 11.98 -21.17 -10.30
N PRO A 309 12.48 -20.90 -11.51
CA PRO A 309 11.72 -20.19 -12.55
C PRO A 309 10.43 -20.91 -12.95
N ASP A 310 10.45 -22.25 -13.00
CA ASP A 310 9.31 -23.06 -13.46
C ASP A 310 8.31 -23.41 -12.34
N ILE A 311 8.66 -23.13 -11.08
CA ILE A 311 7.81 -23.46 -9.91
C ILE A 311 7.09 -22.22 -9.39
N LYS A 312 7.77 -21.06 -9.40
CA LYS A 312 7.19 -19.81 -8.88
C LYS A 312 6.37 -19.14 -9.98
N PRO A 313 5.01 -19.15 -9.90
CA PRO A 313 4.16 -18.62 -10.97
C PRO A 313 4.45 -17.14 -11.23
N THR A 314 4.18 -16.65 -12.44
CA THR A 314 4.28 -15.21 -12.76
C THR A 314 3.38 -14.36 -11.88
N ASP A 315 3.64 -13.06 -11.79
CA ASP A 315 2.74 -12.17 -11.04
C ASP A 315 1.37 -12.14 -11.72
N PHE A 316 0.32 -12.51 -10.99
CA PHE A 316 -1.04 -12.56 -11.50
C PHE A 316 -1.48 -11.23 -12.14
N THR A 317 -0.99 -10.10 -11.64
CA THR A 317 -1.33 -8.78 -12.23
C THR A 317 -0.73 -8.57 -13.63
N GLN A 318 0.37 -9.24 -13.95
CA GLN A 318 0.96 -9.24 -15.29
C GLN A 318 0.20 -10.19 -16.20
N THR A 319 -0.10 -11.40 -15.72
CA THR A 319 -0.96 -12.36 -16.44
C THR A 319 -2.31 -11.72 -16.78
N MET A 320 -2.88 -10.96 -15.85
CA MET A 320 -4.12 -10.23 -16.08
C MET A 320 -3.98 -9.09 -17.08
N TYR A 321 -2.84 -8.39 -17.09
CA TYR A 321 -2.60 -7.35 -18.07
C TYR A 321 -2.59 -7.91 -19.49
N ASP A 322 -1.87 -9.01 -19.68
CA ASP A 322 -1.78 -9.70 -20.97
C ASP A 322 -3.15 -10.20 -21.45
N TYR A 323 -4.04 -10.55 -20.53
CA TYR A 323 -5.39 -10.99 -20.87
C TYR A 323 -6.34 -9.82 -21.16
N PHE A 324 -6.31 -8.78 -20.33
CA PHE A 324 -7.23 -7.63 -20.45
C PHE A 324 -6.82 -6.66 -21.57
N TYR A 325 -5.52 -6.58 -21.87
CA TYR A 325 -4.95 -5.75 -22.92
C TYR A 325 -4.19 -6.63 -23.93
N ASP A 326 -4.88 -7.59 -24.56
CA ASP A 326 -4.27 -8.54 -25.51
C ASP A 326 -3.51 -7.83 -26.66
N TRP A 327 -3.97 -6.64 -27.08
CA TRP A 327 -3.29 -5.81 -28.07
C TRP A 327 -1.92 -5.24 -27.62
N ASP A 328 -1.62 -5.28 -26.31
CA ASP A 328 -0.36 -4.82 -25.70
C ASP A 328 0.38 -5.93 -24.93
N ARG A 329 0.05 -7.19 -25.25
CA ARG A 329 0.59 -8.37 -24.57
C ARG A 329 2.12 -8.40 -24.59
N GLY A 330 2.71 -8.77 -23.45
CA GLY A 330 4.16 -8.95 -23.31
C GLY A 330 4.97 -7.65 -23.17
N ARG A 331 4.32 -6.48 -23.13
CA ARG A 331 5.01 -5.18 -22.92
C ARG A 331 5.28 -4.83 -21.45
N GLY A 332 4.95 -5.73 -20.53
CA GLY A 332 5.29 -5.59 -19.11
C GLY A 332 4.35 -4.68 -18.31
N GLY A 333 3.10 -4.56 -18.73
CA GLY A 333 2.07 -3.86 -17.96
C GLY A 333 1.52 -4.66 -16.77
N THR A 334 0.68 -4.02 -15.96
CA THR A 334 -0.02 -4.66 -14.83
C THR A 334 -1.47 -4.20 -14.80
N ALA A 335 -2.41 -5.14 -14.70
CA ALA A 335 -3.83 -4.87 -14.46
C ALA A 335 -4.19 -5.40 -13.07
N HIS A 336 -4.83 -4.56 -12.24
CA HIS A 336 -5.19 -4.95 -10.88
C HIS A 336 -6.70 -5.13 -10.75
N PRO A 337 -7.19 -6.33 -10.40
CA PRO A 337 -8.62 -6.63 -10.44
C PRO A 337 -9.34 -6.45 -9.10
N LEU A 338 -8.86 -5.57 -8.23
CA LEU A 338 -9.22 -5.54 -6.79
C LEU A 338 -8.88 -6.87 -6.09
N LEU A 339 -8.93 -6.88 -4.76
CA LEU A 339 -8.74 -8.14 -4.02
C LEU A 339 -9.83 -9.17 -4.37
N PHE A 340 -11.04 -8.70 -4.69
CA PHE A 340 -12.15 -9.56 -5.09
C PHE A 340 -11.85 -10.30 -6.39
N GLY A 341 -11.35 -9.62 -7.42
CA GLY A 341 -11.04 -10.26 -8.67
C GLY A 341 -9.82 -11.17 -8.60
N ASP A 342 -8.82 -10.86 -7.76
CA ASP A 342 -7.72 -11.80 -7.49
C ASP A 342 -8.23 -13.10 -6.86
N ALA A 343 -9.09 -13.00 -5.84
CA ALA A 343 -9.67 -14.16 -5.18
C ALA A 343 -10.61 -14.96 -6.11
N TRP A 344 -11.42 -14.27 -6.91
CA TRP A 344 -12.29 -14.89 -7.92
C TRP A 344 -11.48 -15.61 -8.98
N ALA A 345 -10.44 -14.99 -9.51
CA ALA A 345 -9.61 -15.61 -10.53
C ALA A 345 -8.98 -16.89 -9.98
N ASN A 346 -8.32 -16.82 -8.82
CA ASN A 346 -7.59 -17.96 -8.27
C ASN A 346 -8.48 -19.15 -7.88
N PHE A 347 -9.73 -18.94 -7.45
CA PHE A 347 -10.56 -20.00 -6.85
C PHE A 347 -12.06 -19.92 -7.16
N MET A 348 -12.49 -19.06 -8.09
CA MET A 348 -13.90 -18.79 -8.43
C MET A 348 -14.72 -18.53 -7.16
N TRP A 349 -15.89 -19.15 -7.01
CA TRP A 349 -16.76 -19.02 -5.83
C TRP A 349 -16.10 -19.46 -4.52
N LEU A 350 -15.16 -20.42 -4.53
CA LEU A 350 -14.40 -20.79 -3.34
C LEU A 350 -13.48 -19.64 -2.88
N GLY A 351 -13.17 -18.71 -3.78
CA GLY A 351 -12.48 -17.46 -3.50
C GLY A 351 -13.15 -16.61 -2.43
N VAL A 352 -14.46 -16.76 -2.17
CA VAL A 352 -15.13 -16.09 -1.04
C VAL A 352 -14.44 -16.42 0.29
N PHE A 353 -14.01 -17.66 0.48
CA PHE A 353 -13.36 -18.12 1.72
C PHE A 353 -11.93 -17.63 1.88
N VAL A 354 -11.29 -17.17 0.81
CA VAL A 354 -10.01 -16.45 0.91
C VAL A 354 -10.18 -15.17 1.74
N GLY A 355 -11.38 -14.59 1.79
CA GLY A 355 -11.71 -13.52 2.72
C GLY A 355 -11.43 -13.90 4.18
N LEU A 356 -11.64 -15.17 4.57
CA LEU A 356 -11.32 -15.63 5.92
C LEU A 356 -9.81 -15.54 6.20
N PHE A 357 -8.97 -15.92 5.24
CA PHE A 357 -7.51 -15.83 5.36
C PHE A 357 -7.07 -14.38 5.62
N TRP A 358 -7.54 -13.43 4.80
CA TRP A 358 -7.18 -12.02 4.95
C TRP A 358 -7.69 -11.42 6.26
N GLY A 359 -8.93 -11.75 6.67
CA GLY A 359 -9.47 -11.30 7.96
C GLY A 359 -8.69 -11.84 9.16
N MET A 360 -8.23 -13.09 9.11
CA MET A 360 -7.34 -13.64 10.15
C MET A 360 -5.99 -12.94 10.17
N LEU A 361 -5.40 -12.66 9.01
CA LEU A 361 -4.14 -11.95 8.90
C LEU A 361 -4.25 -10.52 9.46
N PHE A 362 -5.33 -9.79 9.16
CA PHE A 362 -5.55 -8.45 9.70
C PHE A 362 -5.60 -8.44 11.22
N GLY A 363 -6.33 -9.40 11.83
CA GLY A 363 -6.36 -9.50 13.29
C GLY A 363 -5.01 -9.90 13.89
N LEU A 364 -4.25 -10.77 13.23
CA LEU A 364 -2.89 -11.10 13.65
C LEU A 364 -1.99 -9.87 13.64
N LEU A 365 -1.98 -9.10 12.55
CA LEU A 365 -1.19 -7.87 12.40
C LEU A 365 -1.56 -6.83 13.45
N ASP A 366 -2.86 -6.58 13.67
CA ASP A 366 -3.33 -5.66 14.71
C ASP A 366 -2.78 -6.03 16.09
N ARG A 367 -2.74 -7.32 16.41
CA ARG A 367 -2.28 -7.79 17.71
C ARG A 367 -0.77 -7.71 17.86
N ILE A 368 -0.03 -8.08 16.83
CA ILE A 368 1.44 -7.94 16.83
C ILE A 368 1.78 -6.46 17.04
N LEU A 369 1.19 -5.58 16.23
CA LEU A 369 1.53 -4.15 16.26
C LEU A 369 1.04 -3.43 17.50
N ASN A 370 -0.09 -3.81 18.07
CA ASN A 370 -0.55 -3.24 19.35
C ASN A 370 0.18 -3.82 20.57
N GLY A 371 0.82 -4.99 20.42
CA GLY A 371 1.61 -5.62 21.47
C GLY A 371 3.04 -5.10 21.58
N ILE A 372 3.55 -4.38 20.58
CA ILE A 372 4.92 -3.84 20.58
C ILE A 372 4.99 -2.37 21.03
N GLN A 373 6.19 -1.93 21.38
CA GLN A 373 6.47 -0.55 21.79
C GLN A 373 6.03 0.46 20.71
N ALA A 374 5.44 1.59 21.12
CA ALA A 374 4.88 2.60 20.22
C ALA A 374 5.86 3.14 19.16
N SER A 375 7.14 3.36 19.50
CA SER A 375 8.14 3.84 18.53
C SER A 375 8.38 2.83 17.41
N ILE A 376 8.48 1.55 17.75
CA ILE A 376 8.62 0.46 16.78
C ILE A 376 7.32 0.30 15.97
N ARG A 377 6.16 0.36 16.63
CA ARG A 377 4.85 0.36 15.95
C ARG A 377 4.76 1.45 14.89
N TYR A 378 5.28 2.64 15.16
CA TYR A 378 5.30 3.72 14.18
C TYR A 378 6.22 3.43 12.99
N MET A 379 7.30 2.65 13.16
CA MET A 379 8.18 2.26 12.04
C MET A 379 7.42 1.37 11.04
N PHE A 380 6.48 0.57 11.54
CA PHE A 380 5.62 -0.29 10.74
C PHE A 380 4.47 0.45 10.04
N MET A 381 4.19 1.71 10.34
CA MET A 381 3.01 2.38 9.80
C MET A 381 3.05 2.55 8.29
N ALA A 382 4.17 2.98 7.70
CA ALA A 382 4.29 3.08 6.25
C ALA A 382 4.14 1.72 5.56
N PRO A 383 4.90 0.65 5.89
CA PRO A 383 4.74 -0.63 5.19
C PRO A 383 3.35 -1.25 5.39
N ILE A 384 2.72 -1.14 6.58
CA ILE A 384 1.37 -1.71 6.77
C ILE A 384 0.30 -0.94 6.03
N THR A 385 0.39 0.39 5.97
CA THR A 385 -0.60 1.19 5.24
C THR A 385 -0.46 1.03 3.74
N THR A 386 0.77 0.91 3.22
CA THR A 386 1.03 0.53 1.83
C THR A 386 0.47 -0.85 1.53
N PHE A 387 0.70 -1.84 2.40
CA PHE A 387 0.10 -3.17 2.29
C PHE A 387 -1.42 -3.09 2.20
N MET A 388 -2.10 -2.42 3.13
CA MET A 388 -3.56 -2.32 3.15
C MET A 388 -4.12 -1.63 1.89
N PHE A 389 -3.45 -0.57 1.42
CA PHE A 389 -3.87 0.17 0.23
C PHE A 389 -3.68 -0.65 -1.06
N PHE A 390 -2.52 -1.29 -1.25
CA PHE A 390 -2.25 -2.09 -2.44
C PHE A 390 -3.05 -3.38 -2.47
N LEU A 391 -3.28 -3.98 -1.31
CA LEU A 391 -4.11 -5.17 -1.20
C LEU A 391 -5.53 -4.87 -1.68
N ALA A 392 -6.12 -3.74 -1.27
CA ALA A 392 -7.44 -3.31 -1.75
C ALA A 392 -7.51 -3.19 -3.30
N ARG A 393 -6.42 -2.74 -3.93
CA ARG A 393 -6.30 -2.61 -5.39
C ARG A 393 -6.18 -3.95 -6.12
N GLY A 394 -5.88 -5.06 -5.43
CA GLY A 394 -5.63 -6.37 -6.04
C GLY A 394 -4.16 -6.61 -6.41
N ALA A 395 -3.24 -5.75 -5.98
CA ALA A 395 -1.80 -5.97 -6.14
C ALA A 395 -1.27 -6.88 -5.03
N VAL A 396 -1.82 -8.10 -4.92
CA VAL A 396 -1.68 -8.96 -3.74
C VAL A 396 -0.22 -9.29 -3.43
N TYR A 397 0.53 -9.82 -4.39
CA TYR A 397 1.95 -10.15 -4.20
C TYR A 397 2.75 -8.93 -3.75
N SER A 398 2.65 -7.83 -4.51
CA SER A 398 3.34 -6.56 -4.20
C SER A 398 2.92 -5.97 -2.85
N SER A 399 1.68 -6.13 -2.43
CA SER A 399 1.23 -5.66 -1.13
C SER A 399 1.92 -6.41 0.01
N VAL A 400 2.00 -7.74 -0.08
CA VAL A 400 2.59 -8.59 0.96
C VAL A 400 4.10 -8.43 1.01
N THR A 401 4.78 -8.16 -0.12
CA THR A 401 6.23 -7.91 -0.12
C THR A 401 6.60 -6.68 0.73
N PHE A 402 5.80 -5.61 0.73
CA PHE A 402 6.06 -4.43 1.55
C PHE A 402 6.06 -4.75 3.04
N ILE A 403 5.11 -5.54 3.53
CA ILE A 403 5.04 -5.88 4.96
C ILE A 403 6.04 -6.96 5.33
N TYR A 404 6.26 -7.96 4.46
CA TYR A 404 7.23 -9.03 4.70
C TYR A 404 8.66 -8.49 4.78
N TYR A 405 9.13 -7.81 3.73
CA TYR A 405 10.47 -7.22 3.73
C TYR A 405 10.59 -6.02 4.66
N GLY A 406 9.50 -5.27 4.88
CA GLY A 406 9.46 -4.23 5.89
C GLY A 406 9.70 -4.78 7.30
N PHE A 407 9.10 -5.93 7.63
CA PHE A 407 9.33 -6.62 8.90
C PHE A 407 10.77 -7.10 9.06
N ILE A 408 11.34 -7.71 8.02
CA ILE A 408 12.75 -8.12 8.01
C ILE A 408 13.66 -6.91 8.22
N LEU A 409 13.48 -5.85 7.43
CA LEU A 409 14.31 -4.65 7.49
C LEU A 409 14.24 -3.97 8.86
N ILE A 410 13.03 -3.79 9.41
CA ILE A 410 12.86 -3.20 10.74
C ILE A 410 13.54 -4.08 11.79
N THR A 411 13.35 -5.40 11.74
CA THR A 411 13.97 -6.33 12.69
C THR A 411 15.49 -6.29 12.62
N MET A 412 16.07 -6.32 11.41
CA MET A 412 17.51 -6.18 11.18
C MET A 412 18.03 -4.85 11.72
N THR A 413 17.31 -3.76 11.49
CA THR A 413 17.68 -2.42 11.97
C THR A 413 17.67 -2.34 13.50
N LEU A 414 16.66 -2.93 14.14
CA LEU A 414 16.56 -3.00 15.60
C LEU A 414 17.67 -3.88 16.21
N PHE A 415 18.01 -4.99 15.55
CA PHE A 415 19.11 -5.86 15.95
C PHE A 415 20.46 -5.13 15.83
N ALA A 416 20.72 -4.46 14.71
CA ALA A 416 21.91 -3.65 14.51
C ALA A 416 22.02 -2.54 15.57
N TYR A 417 20.92 -1.84 15.86
CA TYR A 417 20.85 -0.84 16.93
C TYR A 417 21.19 -1.42 18.30
N TYR A 418 20.65 -2.62 18.62
CA TYR A 418 20.94 -3.30 19.88
C TYR A 418 22.42 -3.68 20.01
N VAL A 419 23.01 -4.27 18.97
CA VAL A 419 24.43 -4.64 18.94
C VAL A 419 25.29 -3.38 19.11
N PHE A 420 25.00 -2.31 18.37
CA PHE A 420 25.70 -1.04 18.48
C PHE A 420 25.63 -0.48 19.90
N LYS A 421 24.43 -0.37 20.48
CA LYS A 421 24.24 0.13 21.85
C LYS A 421 25.00 -0.70 22.88
N ARG A 422 25.04 -2.03 22.74
CA ARG A 422 25.75 -2.92 23.67
C ARG A 422 27.27 -2.78 23.57
N LEU A 423 27.81 -2.62 22.36
CA LEU A 423 29.25 -2.44 22.15
C LEU A 423 29.72 -1.08 22.69
N PHE A 424 29.03 0.01 22.37
CA PHE A 424 29.46 1.36 22.73
C PHE A 424 29.13 1.78 24.17
N ASN A 425 28.04 1.29 24.78
CA ASN A 425 27.78 1.55 26.21
C ASN A 425 28.68 0.74 27.15
N LYS A 426 29.19 -0.43 26.71
CA LYS A 426 30.20 -1.17 27.49
C LYS A 426 31.56 -0.45 27.51
N GLY A 427 31.95 0.19 26.41
CA GLY A 427 33.19 0.96 26.32
C GLY A 427 33.22 2.24 27.16
N LEU A 428 32.06 2.86 27.41
CA LEU A 428 31.97 4.04 28.28
C LEU A 428 32.10 3.67 29.76
N HIS A 429 31.55 2.55 30.22
CA HIS A 429 31.69 2.14 31.62
C HIS A 429 33.06 1.53 31.96
N SER A 430 33.79 0.96 31.00
CA SER A 430 35.16 0.46 31.26
C SER A 430 36.21 1.57 31.37
N ASN A 431 35.97 2.75 30.78
CA ASN A 431 36.92 3.87 30.80
C ASN A 431 36.77 4.80 32.01
N PHE A 432 35.68 4.70 32.76
CA PHE A 432 35.48 5.43 34.03
C PHE A 432 35.81 4.61 35.28
N ALA A 433 36.09 3.32 35.15
CA ALA A 433 36.51 2.47 36.28
C ALA A 433 38.05 2.40 36.45
N ASN A 434 38.81 2.96 35.50
CA ASN A 434 40.28 2.93 35.48
C ASN A 434 40.92 4.34 35.46
N ARG A 435 40.25 5.34 36.04
CA ARG A 435 40.85 6.66 36.27
C ARG A 435 40.60 7.13 37.70
#